data_AF-A0A0Q8MQ60-F1
#
_entry.id   AF-A0A0Q8MQ60-F1
#
_cell.length_a   1.000
_cell.length_b   1.000
_cell.length_c   1.000
_cell.angle_alpha   90.00
_cell.angle_beta   90.00
_cell.angle_gamma   90.00
#
_symmetry.space_group_name_H-M   'P 1'
#
loop_
_entity.id
_entity.type
_entity.pdbx_description
1 polymer ?
#
loop_
_entity_poly.entity_id
_entity_poly.type
_entity_poly.pdbx_seq_one_letter_code
_entity_poly.pdbx_strand_id
1 'polypeptide(L)' 'MQFYFDLVSEQERDVDHEGMDLPSVAAAKTEAEQSAREMVAEIILHEDRVDGMRFEIRNAGGRIVETVRFRDVIRLD' A
#
# COMPACT_ATOMS: atom_id res chain seq x y z
N MET A 1 -3.21 8.31 -15.17
CA MET A 1 -4.46 8.16 -14.41
C MET A 1 -4.14 8.37 -12.94
N GLN A 2 -4.99 9.08 -12.20
CA GLN A 2 -4.78 9.29 -10.78
C GLN A 2 -5.15 8.04 -9.97
N PHE A 3 -4.22 7.59 -9.12
CA PHE A 3 -4.42 6.53 -8.13
C PHE A 3 -4.08 7.04 -6.73
N TYR A 4 -4.74 6.52 -5.72
CA TYR A 4 -4.53 6.90 -4.31
C TYR A 4 -4.22 5.65 -3.50
N PHE A 5 -3.28 5.75 -2.56
CA PHE A 5 -2.69 4.62 -1.85
C PHE A 5 -3.01 4.68 -0.36
N ASP A 6 -4.27 4.38 -0.01
CA ASP A 6 -4.69 4.42 1.40
C ASP A 6 -3.98 3.31 2.19
N LEU A 7 -3.35 3.68 3.30
CA LEU A 7 -2.76 2.72 4.23
C LEU A 7 -3.82 2.28 5.24
N VAL A 8 -4.01 0.96 5.36
CA VAL A 8 -5.01 0.41 6.28
C VAL A 8 -4.40 -0.63 7.19
N SER A 9 -4.64 -0.48 8.49
CA SER A 9 -4.31 -1.43 9.54
C SER A 9 -5.59 -1.96 10.22
N GLU A 10 -5.46 -2.69 11.33
CA GLU A 10 -6.63 -3.10 12.14
C GLU A 10 -7.23 -1.94 12.93
N GLN A 11 -6.45 -0.89 13.19
CA GLN A 11 -6.81 0.19 14.10
C GLN A 11 -7.08 1.51 13.37
N GLU A 12 -6.45 1.70 12.22
CA GLU A 12 -6.43 2.98 11.54
C GLU A 12 -6.52 2.83 10.01
N ARG A 13 -7.06 3.87 9.38
CA ARG A 13 -7.03 4.09 7.95
C ARG A 13 -6.45 5.48 7.70
N ASP A 14 -5.28 5.53 7.09
CA ASP A 14 -4.69 6.75 6.59
C ASP A 14 -5.08 6.92 5.11
N VAL A 15 -5.70 8.04 4.78
CA VAL A 15 -6.30 8.28 3.45
C VAL A 15 -5.36 9.16 2.65
N ASP A 16 -4.95 8.65 1.49
CA ASP A 16 -4.16 9.42 0.54
C ASP A 16 -5.08 10.37 -0.26
N HIS A 17 -4.84 11.67 -0.09
CA HIS A 17 -5.57 12.75 -0.75
C HIS A 17 -4.82 13.33 -1.95
N GLU A 18 -3.51 13.10 -2.06
CA GLU A 18 -2.69 13.59 -3.15
C GLU A 18 -2.75 12.62 -4.32
N GLY A 19 -2.50 11.34 -4.05
CA GLY A 19 -2.38 10.30 -5.05
C GLY A 19 -1.18 10.48 -5.99
N MET A 20 -1.09 9.61 -6.98
CA MET A 20 -0.04 9.61 -7.99
C MET A 20 -0.63 9.41 -9.40
N ASP A 21 -0.09 10.14 -10.38
CA ASP A 21 -0.43 9.94 -11.79
C ASP A 21 0.39 8.77 -12.38
N LEU A 22 -0.27 7.64 -12.63
CA LEU A 22 0.36 6.43 -13.15
C LEU A 22 -0.35 5.92 -14.42
N PRO A 23 0.38 5.21 -15.31
CA PRO A 23 -0.16 4.80 -16.61
C PRO A 23 -1.13 3.62 -16.54
N SER A 24 -1.19 2.87 -15.43
CA SER A 24 -2.08 1.71 -15.28
C SER A 24 -2.26 1.26 -13.82
N VAL A 25 -3.26 0.42 -13.58
CA VAL A 25 -3.43 -0.28 -12.28
C VAL A 25 -2.23 -1.17 -11.97
N ALA A 26 -1.62 -1.80 -12.99
CA ALA A 26 -0.42 -2.63 -12.80
C ALA A 26 0.81 -1.79 -12.37
N ALA A 27 0.95 -0.57 -12.93
CA ALA A 27 1.97 0.36 -12.50
C ALA A 27 1.73 0.83 -11.05
N ALA A 28 0.48 1.14 -10.69
CA ALA A 28 0.10 1.46 -9.32
C ALA A 28 0.38 0.31 -8.36
N LYS A 29 0.08 -0.93 -8.75
CA LYS A 29 0.42 -2.10 -7.93
C LYS A 29 1.93 -2.22 -7.71
N THR A 30 2.74 -2.04 -8.75
CA THR A 30 4.20 -2.12 -8.65
C THR A 30 4.74 -1.05 -7.70
N GLU A 31 4.23 0.18 -7.80
CA GLU A 31 4.56 1.28 -6.89
C GLU A 31 4.20 0.92 -5.44
N ALA A 32 2.97 0.47 -5.20
CA ALA A 32 2.51 0.07 -3.87
C ALA A 32 3.35 -1.08 -3.28
N GLU A 33 3.75 -2.05 -4.10
CA GLU A 33 4.63 -3.14 -3.68
C GLU A 33 6.02 -2.64 -3.28
N GLN A 34 6.57 -1.67 -4.01
CA GLN A 34 7.85 -1.04 -3.66
C GLN A 34 7.74 -0.26 -2.35
N SER A 35 6.76 0.65 -2.23
CA SER A 35 6.56 1.44 -1.02
C SER A 35 6.26 0.55 0.20
N ALA A 36 5.49 -0.53 0.01
CA ALA A 36 5.22 -1.49 1.07
C ALA A 36 6.51 -2.15 1.60
N ARG A 37 7.47 -2.49 0.72
CA ARG A 37 8.77 -3.05 1.15
C ARG A 37 9.57 -2.06 1.97
N GLU A 38 9.60 -0.79 1.55
CA GLU A 38 10.29 0.29 2.26
C GLU A 38 9.69 0.49 3.66
N MET A 39 8.36 0.58 3.74
CA MET A 39 7.66 0.74 5.02
C MET A 39 7.86 -0.47 5.95
N VAL A 40 7.77 -1.69 5.42
CA VAL A 40 8.02 -2.90 6.21
C VAL A 40 9.42 -2.90 6.80
N ALA A 41 10.44 -2.51 6.02
CA ALA A 41 11.80 -2.49 6.51
C ALA A 41 11.95 -1.55 7.72
N GLU A 42 11.30 -0.38 7.67
CA GLU A 42 11.25 0.56 8.80
C GLU A 42 10.47 -0.01 9.99
N ILE A 43 9.31 -0.65 9.79
CA ILE A 43 8.52 -1.25 10.87
C ILE A 43 9.32 -2.34 11.59
N ILE A 44 10.00 -3.21 10.83
CA ILE A 44 10.84 -4.27 11.37
C ILE A 44 12.02 -3.68 12.15
N LEU A 45 12.64 -2.61 11.64
CA LEU A 45 13.75 -1.93 12.31
C LEU A 45 13.35 -1.40 13.70
N HIS A 46 12.09 -1.00 13.86
CA HIS A 46 11.54 -0.48 15.12
C HIS A 46 10.92 -1.57 16.02
N GLU A 47 11.05 -2.85 15.66
CA GLU A 47 10.44 -4.01 16.37
C GLU A 47 8.90 -3.95 16.46
N ASP A 48 8.27 -3.21 15.54
CA ASP A 48 6.81 -3.07 15.46
C ASP A 48 6.15 -4.20 14.64
N ARG A 49 4.82 -4.33 14.76
CA ARG A 49 4.06 -5.40 14.10
C ARG A 49 3.54 -4.97 12.73
N VAL A 50 3.89 -5.73 11.70
CA VAL A 50 3.40 -5.57 10.32
C VAL A 50 1.99 -6.17 10.10
N ASP A 51 1.47 -6.92 11.07
CA ASP A 51 0.23 -7.69 10.93
C ASP A 51 -0.97 -6.80 10.56
N GLY A 52 -1.73 -7.25 9.54
CA GLY A 52 -2.96 -6.58 9.10
C GLY A 52 -2.76 -5.38 8.17
N MET A 53 -1.53 -4.90 7.98
CA MET A 53 -1.22 -3.75 7.14
C MET A 53 -1.36 -4.06 5.64
N ARG A 54 -1.98 -3.12 4.91
CA ARG A 54 -2.15 -3.18 3.45
C ARG A 54 -2.29 -1.78 2.85
N PHE A 55 -1.93 -1.67 1.58
CA PHE A 55 -2.39 -0.58 0.73
C PHE A 55 -3.70 -0.95 0.06
N GLU A 56 -4.69 -0.06 0.12
CA GLU A 56 -5.89 -0.07 -0.72
C GLU A 56 -5.74 0.97 -1.83
N ILE A 57 -5.54 0.51 -3.06
CA ILE A 57 -5.34 1.40 -4.21
C ILE A 57 -6.71 1.82 -4.74
N ARG A 58 -7.03 3.10 -4.69
CA ARG A 58 -8.26 3.68 -5.24
C ARG A 58 -7.99 4.39 -6.55
N ASN A 59 -8.96 4.35 -7.48
CA ASN A 59 -8.97 5.22 -8.65
C ASN A 59 -9.58 6.60 -8.33
N ALA A 60 -9.54 7.53 -9.29
CA ALA A 60 -10.17 8.86 -9.19
C ALA A 60 -11.68 8.85 -8.88
N GLY A 61 -12.39 7.75 -9.15
CA GLY A 61 -13.80 7.58 -8.78
C GLY A 61 -14.00 7.10 -7.34
N GLY A 62 -12.94 6.96 -6.55
CA GLY A 62 -12.99 6.47 -5.16
C GLY A 62 -13.11 4.95 -5.03
N ARG A 63 -13.13 4.20 -6.13
CA ARG A 63 -13.27 2.74 -6.10
C ARG A 63 -11.91 2.09 -5.85
N ILE A 64 -11.86 1.14 -4.92
CA ILE A 64 -10.70 0.26 -4.75
C ILE A 64 -10.55 -0.59 -6.01
N VAL A 65 -9.38 -0.52 -6.64
CA VAL A 65 -9.03 -1.27 -7.85
C VAL A 65 -8.02 -2.38 -7.59
N GLU A 66 -7.26 -2.30 -6.50
CA GLU A 66 -6.29 -3.32 -6.10
C GLU A 66 -5.98 -3.22 -4.59
N THR A 67 -5.46 -4.28 -4.00
CA THR A 67 -5.01 -4.32 -2.61
C THR A 67 -3.67 -5.05 -2.49
N VAL A 68 -2.69 -4.40 -1.85
CA VAL A 68 -1.36 -4.97 -1.61
C VAL A 68 -1.17 -5.17 -0.11
N ARG A 69 -1.14 -6.42 0.36
CA ARG A 69 -0.87 -6.71 1.78
C ARG A 69 0.63 -6.68 2.02
N PHE A 70 1.05 -6.11 3.15
CA PHE A 70 2.47 -6.00 3.46
C PHE A 70 3.14 -7.38 3.62
N ARG A 71 2.40 -8.37 4.13
CA ARG A 71 2.90 -9.75 4.20
C ARG A 71 3.22 -10.37 2.84
N ASP A 72 2.59 -9.92 1.75
CA ASP A 72 2.76 -10.52 0.42
C ASP A 72 4.04 -10.00 -0.27
N VAL A 73 4.60 -8.87 0.20
CA VAL A 73 5.82 -8.29 -0.35
C VAL A 73 7.09 -8.78 0.34
N ILE A 74 6.98 -9.39 1.50
CA ILE A 74 8.10 -10.02 2.22
C ILE A 74 8.17 -11.49 1.81
N ARG A 75 9.36 -11.95 1.44
CA ARG A 75 9.64 -13.37 1.25
C ARG A 75 10.08 -13.97 2.58
N LEU A 76 9.14 -14.64 3.26
CA LEU A 76 9.36 -15.38 4.50
C LEU A 76 9.37 -16.88 4.14
N ASP A 77 10.48 -17.34 3.57
CA ASP A 77 10.76 -18.76 3.29
C ASP A 77 11.72 -19.33 4.33
#